data_AF-A0A966R1J1-F1
#
_entry.id   AF-A0A966R1J1-F1
#
_cell.length_a   1.000
_cell.length_b   1.000
_cell.length_c   1.000
_cell.angle_alpha   90.00
_cell.angle_beta   90.00
_cell.angle_gamma   90.00
#
_symmetry.space_group_name_H-M   'P 1'
#
loop_
_entity.id
_entity.type
_entity.pdbx_description
1 polymer ?
#
loop_
_entity_poly.entity_id
_entity_poly.type
_entity_poly.pdbx_seq_one_letter_code
_entity_poly.pdbx_strand_id
1 'polypeptide(L)' 'MARSRARDIIKLVSTAETGYYYTTTKKKGKDKLELKKFDPVVRKHVVFKEAKIK' A
#
# COMPACT_ATOMS: atom_id res chain seq x y z
N MET A 1 27.45 -8.90 -7.54
CA MET A 1 25.98 -9.07 -7.61
C MET A 1 25.33 -8.37 -6.43
N ALA A 2 24.45 -7.40 -6.65
CA ALA A 2 23.82 -6.65 -5.55
C ALA A 2 22.92 -7.58 -4.73
N ARG A 3 23.21 -7.75 -3.43
CA ARG A 3 22.33 -8.46 -2.49
C ARG A 3 20.94 -7.81 -2.55
N SER A 4 19.94 -8.54 -3.04
CA SER A 4 18.56 -8.09 -3.06
C SER A 4 18.09 -7.89 -1.62
N ARG A 5 18.08 -6.63 -1.18
CA ARG A 5 17.58 -6.22 0.13
C ARG A 5 16.15 -6.75 0.26
N ALA A 6 15.86 -7.53 1.31
CA ALA A 6 14.55 -8.16 1.51
C ALA A 6 13.43 -7.10 1.43
N ARG A 7 12.60 -7.22 0.39
CA ARG A 7 11.42 -6.39 0.14
C ARG A 7 10.19 -7.21 0.49
N ASP A 8 9.34 -6.67 1.35
CA ASP A 8 8.06 -7.27 1.69
C ASP A 8 6.98 -6.71 0.76
N ILE A 9 6.02 -7.55 0.40
CA ILE A 9 4.83 -7.13 -0.32
C ILE A 9 3.81 -6.68 0.74
N ILE A 10 3.35 -5.44 0.62
CA ILE A 10 2.31 -4.87 1.47
C ILE A 10 1.08 -4.53 0.63
N LYS A 11 -0.09 -4.55 1.27
CA LYS A 11 -1.33 -4.03 0.69
C LYS A 11 -1.53 -2.59 1.15
N LEU A 12 -2.05 -1.77 0.25
CA LEU A 12 -2.52 -0.43 0.53
C LEU A 12 -4.03 -0.47 0.40
N VAL A 13 -4.75 -0.36 1.51
CA VAL A 13 -6.21 -0.44 1.55
C VAL A 13 -6.80 0.96 1.54
N SER A 14 -7.80 1.17 0.68
CA SER A 14 -8.52 2.44 0.60
C SER A 14 -9.22 2.75 1.92
N THR A 15 -9.07 3.97 2.45
CA THR A 15 -9.83 4.40 3.63
C THR A 15 -11.30 4.72 3.32
N ALA A 16 -11.71 4.66 2.06
CA ALA A 16 -13.09 4.90 1.66
C ALA A 16 -13.98 3.63 1.75
N GLU A 17 -13.49 2.56 2.38
CA GLU A 17 -14.22 1.30 2.61
C GLU A 17 -14.78 0.63 1.34
N THR A 18 -14.20 0.95 0.18
CA THR A 18 -14.59 0.43 -1.13
C THR A 18 -14.15 -1.01 -1.39
N GLY A 19 -13.36 -1.59 -0.47
CA GLY A 19 -12.69 -2.88 -0.65
C GLY A 19 -11.55 -2.87 -1.68
N TYR A 20 -11.27 -1.73 -2.32
CA TYR A 20 -10.18 -1.61 -3.29
C TYR A 20 -8.82 -1.51 -2.58
N TYR A 21 -7.84 -2.25 -3.10
CA TYR A 21 -6.48 -2.22 -2.59
C TYR A 21 -5.44 -2.24 -3.71
N TYR A 22 -4.30 -1.62 -3.43
CA TYR A 22 -3.10 -1.76 -4.25
C TYR A 22 -2.10 -2.68 -3.56
N THR A 23 -1.28 -3.37 -4.35
CA THR A 23 -0.11 -4.08 -3.84
C THR A 23 1.14 -3.26 -4.14
N THR A 24 2.03 -3.12 -3.15
CA THR A 24 3.30 -2.44 -3.33
C THR A 24 4.42 -3.20 -2.62
N THR A 25 5.64 -3.10 -3.14
CA THR A 25 6.82 -3.67 -2.49
C THR A 25 7.47 -2.59 -1.62
N LYS A 26 7.69 -2.91 -0.35
CA LYS A 26 8.31 -2.01 0.63
C LYS A 26 9.55 -2.68 1.22
N LYS A 27 10.55 -1.87 1.52
CA LYS A 27 11.75 -2.31 2.23
C LYS A 27 11.43 -2.54 3.72
N LYS A 28 11.94 -3.63 4.29
CA LYS A 28 11.88 -3.91 5.74
C LYS A 28 12.48 -2.75 6.56
N GLY A 29 11.75 -2.31 7.59
CA GLY A 29 12.20 -1.30 8.57
C GLY A 29 11.89 0.16 8.24
N LYS A 30 10.94 0.45 7.33
CA LYS A 30 10.42 1.82 7.12
C LYS A 30 9.06 2.01 7.83
N ASP A 31 8.81 3.21 8.31
CA ASP A 31 7.57 3.66 8.97
C ASP A 31 6.33 3.46 8.09
N LYS A 32 5.16 3.41 8.73
CA LYS A 32 3.88 3.12 8.07
C LYS A 32 3.65 4.07 6.89
N LEU A 33 3.30 3.51 5.73
CA LEU A 33 2.99 4.28 4.53
C LEU A 33 1.51 4.66 4.50
N GLU A 34 1.27 5.95 4.35
CA GLU A 34 -0.02 6.51 3.97
C GLU A 34 0.15 7.26 2.64
N LEU A 35 -0.56 6.83 1.62
CA LEU A 35 -0.44 7.38 0.27
C LEU A 35 -1.79 7.84 -0.23
N LYS A 36 -1.87 9.05 -0.76
CA LYS A 36 -3.05 9.48 -1.51
C LYS A 36 -3.00 8.87 -2.91
N LYS A 37 -3.97 8.01 -3.22
CA LYS A 37 -4.14 7.38 -4.53
C LYS A 37 -5.58 7.50 -4.99
N PHE A 38 -5.79 7.33 -6.28
CA PHE A 38 -7.13 7.33 -6.85
C PHE A 38 -7.86 6.04 -6.45
N ASP A 39 -9.09 6.18 -5.97
CA ASP A 39 -9.99 5.04 -5.79
C ASP A 39 -10.97 5.00 -6.98
N PRO A 40 -10.95 3.92 -7.80
CA PRO A 40 -11.81 3.82 -8.98
C PRO A 40 -13.30 3.69 -8.64
N VAL A 41 -13.66 3.29 -7.41
CA VAL A 41 -15.05 3.11 -6.97
C VAL A 41 -15.66 4.46 -6.60
N VAL A 42 -14.95 5.27 -5.80
CA VAL A 42 -15.42 6.61 -5.37
C VAL A 42 -15.04 7.70 -6.38
N ARG A 43 -14.16 7.38 -7.34
CA ARG A 43 -13.63 8.29 -8.37
C ARG A 43 -12.97 9.54 -7.79
N LYS A 44 -12.33 9.39 -6.63
CA LYS A 44 -11.62 10.48 -5.93
C LYS A 44 -10.27 9.99 -5.44
N HIS A 45 -9.36 10.93 -5.21
CA HIS A 45 -8.12 10.63 -4.52
C HIS A 45 -8.38 10.55 -3.02
N VAL A 46 -8.20 9.35 -2.47
CA VAL A 46 -8.38 9.08 -1.05
C VAL A 46 -7.07 8.57 -0.45
N VAL A 47 -6.98 8.60 0.87
CA VAL A 47 -5.83 8.08 1.58
C VAL A 47 -5.90 6.55 1.55
N PHE A 48 -4.79 5.91 1.25
CA PHE A 48 -4.61 4.48 1.36
C PHE A 48 -3.66 4.19 2.50
N LYS A 49 -4.08 3.31 3.40
CA LYS A 49 -3.30 2.88 4.57
C LYS A 49 -2.64 1.54 4.32
N GLU A 50 -1.43 1.36 4.81
CA GLU A 50 -0.77 0.06 4.73
C GLU A 50 -1.45 -1.00 5.60
N ALA A 51 -1.62 -2.18 5.01
CA ALA A 51 -2.02 -3.41 5.67
C ALA A 51 -1.00 -4.50 5.33
N LYS A 52 -0.62 -5.28 6.35
CA LYS A 52 0.28 -6.43 6.14
C LYS A 52 -0.46 -7.52 5.39
N ILE A 53 0.21 -8.11 4.41
CA ILE A 53 -0.18 -9.41 3.86
C ILE A 53 0.23 -10.44 4.90
N LYS A 54 -0.72 -11.23 5.39
CA LYS A 54 -0.46 -12.35 6.30
C LYS A 54 0.26 -13.47 5.55
#